data_AF-A0A1V4VUX3-F1
#
_entry.id   AF-A0A1V4VUX3-F1
#
_cell.length_a   1.000
_cell.length_b   1.000
_cell.length_c   1.000
_cell.angle_alpha   90.00
_cell.angle_beta   90.00
_cell.angle_gamma   90.00
#
_symmetry.space_group_name_H-M   'P 1'
#
loop_
_entity.id
_entity.type
_entity.pdbx_description
1 polymer ?
#
loop_
_entity_poly.entity_id
_entity_poly.type
_entity_poly.pdbx_seq_one_letter_code
_entity_poly.pdbx_strand_id
1 'polypeptide(L)' 'MNLGGVVGRVEYEGDLGEFMPLLRLGELVHVGKGAVFGMGKFIIFSGKIC' A
#
# COMPACT_ATOMS: atom_id res chain seq x y z
N MET A 1 0.94 17.58 -17.21
CA MET A 1 1.63 17.04 -16.02
C MET A 1 1.83 15.54 -16.24
N ASN A 2 3.03 15.02 -16.01
CA ASN A 2 3.28 13.57 -16.04
C ASN A 2 3.28 13.05 -14.59
N LEU A 3 2.24 12.31 -14.23
CA LEU A 3 2.08 11.69 -12.91
C LEU A 3 2.35 10.19 -13.07
N GLY A 4 3.62 9.82 -12.95
CA GLY A 4 4.05 8.41 -12.96
C GLY A 4 4.06 7.80 -11.56
N GLY A 5 3.99 6.47 -11.50
CA GLY A 5 4.07 5.68 -10.28
C GLY A 5 4.32 4.21 -10.59
N VAL A 6 4.39 3.39 -9.53
CA VAL A 6 4.55 1.93 -9.64
C VAL A 6 3.23 1.28 -9.28
N VAL A 7 2.81 0.29 -10.07
CA VAL A 7 1.64 -0.55 -9.80
C VAL A 7 2.08 -2.00 -9.86
N GLY A 8 1.70 -2.78 -8.86
CA GLY A 8 2.06 -4.19 -8.77
C GLY A 8 1.63 -4.80 -7.45
N ARG A 9 2.19 -5.98 -7.17
CA ARG A 9 2.03 -6.68 -5.90
C ARG A 9 3.38 -6.77 -5.21
N VAL A 10 3.35 -6.76 -3.89
CA VAL A 10 4.51 -6.96 -3.03
C VAL A 10 4.11 -7.90 -1.91
N GLU A 11 5.03 -8.77 -1.53
CA GLU A 11 4.87 -9.72 -0.44
C GLU A 11 5.93 -9.41 0.62
N TYR A 12 5.53 -9.45 1.89
CA TYR A 12 6.38 -9.18 3.03
C TYR A 12 6.24 -10.33 4.04
N GLU A 13 7.36 -10.72 4.65
CA GLU A 13 7.43 -11.78 5.66
C GLU A 13 8.17 -11.30 6.92
N GLY A 14 7.93 -11.96 8.05
CA GLY A 14 8.53 -11.63 9.35
C GLY A 14 7.53 -11.08 10.38
N ASP A 15 8.05 -10.40 11.41
CA ASP A 15 7.22 -9.73 12.41
C ASP A 15 6.76 -8.36 11.88
N LEU A 16 5.55 -8.34 11.31
CA LEU A 16 4.97 -7.13 10.75
C LEU A 16 4.08 -6.37 11.74
N GLY A 17 3.94 -6.87 12.97
CA GLY A 17 2.95 -6.38 13.94
C GLY A 17 3.04 -4.87 14.19
N GLU A 18 4.25 -4.34 14.35
CA GLU A 18 4.49 -2.91 14.58
C GLU A 18 4.09 -2.02 13.38
N PHE A 19 4.14 -2.56 12.16
CA PHE A 19 3.84 -1.82 10.92
C PHE A 19 2.37 -1.93 10.52
N MET A 20 1.65 -2.96 10.98
CA MET A 20 0.26 -3.20 10.60
C MET A 20 -0.66 -1.98 10.82
N PRO A 21 -0.59 -1.23 11.93
CA PRO A 21 -1.41 -0.03 12.10
C PRO A 21 -1.17 1.02 11.01
N LEU A 22 0.09 1.22 10.60
CA LEU A 22 0.47 2.18 9.57
C LEU A 22 0.04 1.70 8.17
N LEU A 23 0.22 0.42 7.88
CA LEU A 23 -0.21 -0.17 6.62
C LEU A 23 -1.74 -0.10 6.47
N ARG A 24 -2.50 -0.40 7.53
CA ARG A 24 -3.96 -0.26 7.54
C ARG A 24 -4.41 1.18 7.37
N LEU A 25 -3.70 2.14 7.97
CA LEU A 25 -3.97 3.56 7.75
C LEU A 25 -3.75 3.93 6.27
N GLY A 26 -2.69 3.43 5.65
CA GLY A 26 -2.38 3.66 4.24
C GLY A 26 -3.46 3.18 3.27
N GLU A 27 -4.21 2.12 3.59
CA GLU A 27 -5.38 1.70 2.80
C GLU A 27 -6.48 2.77 2.75
N LEU A 28 -6.64 3.55 3.83
CA LEU A 28 -7.67 4.59 3.95
C LEU A 28 -7.24 5.92 3.36
N VAL A 29 -5.99 6.33 3.63
CA VAL A 29 -5.52 7.70 3.31
C VAL A 29 -4.67 7.75 2.04
N HIS A 30 -4.33 6.59 1.47
CA HIS A 30 -3.34 6.41 0.42
C HIS A 30 -1.94 6.89 0.84
N VAL A 31 -0.93 6.67 0.00
CA VAL A 31 0.47 7.01 0.34
C VAL A 31 1.23 7.68 -0.80
N GLY A 32 2.21 8.52 -0.45
CA GLY A 32 3.09 9.18 -1.42
C GLY A 32 2.51 10.44 -2.07
N LYS A 33 3.19 10.90 -3.14
CA LYS A 33 2.82 12.14 -3.84
C LYS A 33 1.51 11.97 -4.60
N GLY A 34 0.59 12.90 -4.41
CA GLY A 34 -0.68 12.90 -5.13
C GLY A 34 -1.79 12.05 -4.49
N ALA A 35 -1.64 11.66 -3.22
CA ALA A 35 -2.67 10.92 -2.46
C ALA A 35 -4.06 11.59 -2.54
N VAL A 36 -4.11 12.93 -2.41
CA VAL A 36 -5.34 13.73 -2.54
C VAL A 36 -5.94 13.72 -3.93
N PHE A 37 -5.15 13.40 -4.96
CA PHE A 37 -5.58 13.22 -6.34
C PHE A 37 -5.84 11.74 -6.69
N GLY A 38 -5.88 10.85 -5.68
CA GLY A 38 -6.24 9.45 -5.85
C GLY A 38 -5.07 8.51 -6.21
N MET A 39 -3.82 8.96 -6.08
CA MET A 39 -2.64 8.10 -6.28
C MET A 39 -2.27 7.33 -5.01
N GLY A 40 -1.45 6.28 -5.15
CA GLY A 40 -0.84 5.59 -4.01
C GLY A 40 -1.80 4.70 -3.23
N LYS A 41 -2.86 4.22 -3.87
CA LYS A 41 -3.82 3.28 -3.30
C LYS A 41 -3.22 1.90 -3.24
N PHE A 42 -3.47 1.19 -2.14
CA PHE A 42 -3.19 -0.23 -2.03
C PHE A 42 -4.22 -0.89 -1.12
N ILE A 43 -4.26 -2.22 -1.16
CA ILE A 43 -5.04 -3.05 -0.25
C ILE A 43 -4.12 -4.12 0.33
N ILE A 44 -4.42 -4.55 1.56
CA ILE A 44 -3.73 -5.63 2.24
C ILE A 44 -4.66 -6.84 2.23
N PHE A 45 -4.17 -7.93 1.65
CA PHE A 45 -4.83 -9.23 1.68
C PHE A 45 -3.88 -10.26 2.28
N SER A 46 -4.41 -11.19 3.05
CA SER A 46 -3.68 -12.38 3.49
C SER A 46 -4.18 -13.59 2.70
N GLY A 47 -3.28 -14.27 2.02
CA GLY A 47 -3.55 -15.49 1.28
C GLY A 47 -2.26 -16.00 0.63
N LYS A 48 -2.09 -17.32 0.57
CA LYS A 48 -0.99 -17.93 -0.19
C LYS A 48 -1.18 -17.59 -1.67
N ILE A 49 -0.15 -17.06 -2.32
CA ILE A 49 -0.10 -16.99 -3.78
C ILE A 49 0.10 -18.43 -4.24
N CYS A 50 -0.97 -19.05 -4.74
CA CYS A 50 -0.94 -20.38 -5.35
C CYS A 50 -0.09 -20.37 -6.62
#